data_AF-A0A9P5WLF8-F1
#
_entry.id   AF-A0A9P5WLF8-F1
#
_cell.length_a   1.000
_cell.length_b   1.000
_cell.length_c   1.000
_cell.angle_alpha   90.00
_cell.angle_beta   90.00
_cell.angle_gamma   90.00
#
_symmetry.space_group_name_H-M   'P 1'
#
loop_
_entity.id
_entity.type
_entity.pdbx_description
1 polymer ?
#
loop_
_entity_poly.entity_id
_entity_poly.type
_entity_poly.pdbx_seq_one_letter_code
_entity_poly.pdbx_strand_id
1 'polypeptide(L)'
;MDSFPATDIGGSLLGPYTAVVNLQYKGAVYDTSIRILPQTDTKGLYLAAKVMANIPESTPVSLIRLDHHGEYVTNPRVLNDGELLEILEGSVEESNVVARIAELQSKAEKPASSSTAQSVRGTLQFLHTVEKLKRTKRTGWLNHQIKPAESIADHMYRMSIMALLIDEKTAGVDKNRCIKMAIVHDLAESLVGDITPYDGVTVEDKHTREKNAMHHLCHELLGWTEQAQEIEELWHEYEAATTPEALLVKDFDKFEMIVQALEYEKSENTTLESFFAGTRGKFKHPMVTAWVNELEAERAESRAIKP
;
A
#
# COMPACT_ATOMS: atom_id res chain seq x y z
N MET A 1 20.33 26.86 0.63
CA MET A 1 19.32 26.52 1.65
C MET A 1 18.20 25.83 0.91
N ASP A 2 18.24 24.51 0.82
CA ASP A 2 17.15 23.72 0.24
C ASP A 2 16.77 22.64 1.24
N SER A 3 15.61 22.83 1.86
CA SER A 3 15.01 21.95 2.85
C SER A 3 14.15 20.90 2.15
N PHE A 4 14.54 19.63 2.27
CA PHE A 4 13.65 18.50 1.98
C PHE A 4 12.71 18.25 3.16
N PRO A 5 11.48 17.74 2.92
CA PRO A 5 10.53 17.48 3.99
C PRO A 5 11.04 16.36 4.89
N ALA A 6 11.19 16.67 6.18
CA ALA A 6 11.39 15.66 7.20
C ALA A 6 10.09 14.87 7.36
N THR A 7 10.06 13.62 6.90
CA THR A 7 9.10 12.65 7.41
C THR A 7 9.52 12.34 8.84
N ASP A 8 8.85 13.01 9.77
CA ASP A 8 8.94 12.82 11.22
C ASP A 8 8.36 11.44 11.56
N ILE A 9 9.24 10.44 11.59
CA ILE A 9 8.96 9.16 12.23
C ILE A 9 9.22 9.41 13.70
N GLY A 10 8.15 9.57 14.47
CA GLY A 10 8.21 9.96 15.88
C GLY A 10 9.21 9.13 16.69
N GLY A 11 10.10 9.83 17.39
CA GLY A 11 10.98 9.25 18.39
C GLY A 11 12.39 9.79 18.30
N SER A 12 12.71 10.81 19.09
CA SER A 12 14.09 11.25 19.29
C SER A 12 14.94 10.06 19.73
N LEU A 13 15.94 9.67 18.94
CA LEU A 13 17.19 9.00 19.32
C LEU A 13 17.90 8.63 18.00
N LEU A 14 19.19 8.97 17.89
CA LEU A 14 20.14 8.68 16.80
C LEU A 14 20.43 9.88 15.90
N GLY A 15 21.53 10.58 16.21
CA GLY A 15 22.10 11.63 15.38
C GLY A 15 22.75 11.08 14.11
N PRO A 16 23.22 11.96 13.21
CA PRO A 16 23.81 11.55 11.94
C PRO A 16 25.20 10.95 12.08
N TYR A 17 25.39 9.74 11.56
CA TYR A 17 26.71 9.10 11.49
C TYR A 17 27.49 9.63 10.30
N THR A 18 28.81 9.72 10.43
CA THR A 18 29.71 10.12 9.35
C THR A 18 30.79 9.04 9.21
N ALA A 19 30.96 8.46 8.02
CA ALA A 19 32.01 7.46 7.72
C ALA A 19 32.96 8.01 6.65
N VAL A 20 34.25 7.67 6.72
CA VAL A 20 35.24 8.07 5.70
C VAL A 20 35.36 6.96 4.67
N VAL A 21 35.28 7.30 3.38
CA VAL A 21 35.32 6.36 2.26
C VAL A 21 36.21 6.89 1.14
N ASN A 22 36.82 5.96 0.40
CA ASN A 22 37.53 6.22 -0.85
C ASN A 22 36.58 5.98 -2.04
N LEU A 23 36.30 7.04 -2.79
CA LEU A 23 35.42 7.00 -3.96
C LEU A 23 36.22 7.21 -5.24
N GLN A 24 35.91 6.43 -6.27
CA GLN A 24 36.40 6.69 -7.62
C GLN A 24 35.30 7.36 -8.46
N TYR A 25 35.65 8.51 -9.02
CA TYR A 25 34.81 9.25 -9.96
C TYR A 25 35.67 9.76 -11.11
N LYS A 26 35.26 9.46 -12.35
CA LYS A 26 36.01 9.83 -13.59
C LYS A 26 37.50 9.39 -13.58
N GLY A 27 37.81 8.27 -12.94
CA GLY A 27 39.17 7.74 -12.86
C GLY A 27 40.07 8.42 -11.82
N ALA A 28 39.54 9.37 -11.05
CA ALA A 28 40.22 9.97 -9.89
C ALA A 28 39.65 9.40 -8.59
N VAL A 29 40.53 9.21 -7.59
CA VAL A 29 40.17 8.71 -6.26
C VAL A 29 40.06 9.89 -5.29
N TYR A 30 39.01 9.89 -4.47
CA TYR A 30 38.68 10.95 -3.52
C TYR A 30 38.47 10.36 -2.12
N ASP A 31 39.21 10.88 -1.14
CA ASP A 31 38.88 10.70 0.27
C ASP A 31 37.70 11.62 0.62
N THR A 32 36.58 11.02 1.04
CA THR A 32 35.38 11.78 1.45
C THR A 32 34.72 11.20 2.69
N SER A 33 33.78 11.95 3.24
CA SER A 33 32.92 11.53 4.33
C SER A 33 31.48 11.35 3.85
N ILE A 34 30.85 10.24 4.19
CA ILE A 34 29.43 9.97 3.93
C ILE A 34 28.61 10.04 5.21
N ARG A 35 27.43 10.66 5.15
CA ARG A 35 26.48 10.74 6.26
C ARG A 35 25.45 9.64 6.16
N ILE A 36 25.43 8.71 7.12
CA ILE A 36 24.58 7.53 7.09
C ILE A 36 23.25 7.80 7.83
N LEU A 37 22.14 7.49 7.17
CA LEU A 37 20.77 7.58 7.67
C LEU A 37 20.15 6.17 7.71
N PRO A 38 19.64 5.70 8.86
CA PRO A 38 18.91 4.44 8.93
C PRO A 38 17.56 4.56 8.21
N GLN A 39 17.21 3.53 7.44
CA GLN A 39 15.97 3.40 6.70
C GLN A 39 15.50 1.93 6.74
N THR A 40 14.20 1.68 6.56
CA THR A 40 13.61 0.34 6.52
C THR A 40 12.82 0.14 5.21
N ASP A 41 13.02 -0.99 4.51
CA ASP A 41 12.20 -1.42 3.37
C ASP A 41 11.67 -2.85 3.57
N THR A 42 10.86 -3.33 2.62
CA THR A 42 10.27 -4.68 2.62
C THR A 42 11.28 -5.83 2.59
N LYS A 43 12.58 -5.54 2.44
CA LYS A 43 13.67 -6.52 2.44
C LYS A 43 14.65 -6.34 3.62
N GLY A 44 14.40 -5.39 4.54
CA GLY A 44 15.17 -5.19 5.77
C GLY A 44 15.64 -3.76 6.03
N LEU A 45 16.49 -3.61 7.05
CA LEU A 45 17.14 -2.34 7.41
C LEU A 45 18.20 -2.00 6.35
N TYR A 46 18.20 -0.77 5.82
CA TYR A 46 19.24 -0.25 4.94
C TYR A 46 19.75 1.11 5.42
N LEU A 47 20.97 1.45 5.02
CA LEU A 47 21.69 2.63 5.46
C LEU A 47 21.93 3.55 4.26
N ALA A 48 21.18 4.66 4.16
CA ALA A 48 21.36 5.64 3.09
C ALA A 48 22.51 6.60 3.41
N ALA A 49 23.50 6.75 2.52
CA ALA A 49 24.64 7.63 2.77
C ALA A 49 24.64 8.88 1.88
N LYS A 50 24.91 10.06 2.44
CA LYS A 50 25.08 11.31 1.70
C LYS A 50 26.54 11.74 1.70
N VAL A 51 27.17 11.89 0.53
CA VAL A 51 28.54 12.43 0.42
C VAL A 51 28.56 13.89 0.91
N MET A 52 29.46 14.21 1.84
CA MET A 52 29.46 15.48 2.56
C MET A 52 30.57 16.45 2.11
N ALA A 53 31.62 16.00 1.40
CA ALA A 53 32.73 16.87 0.97
C ALA A 53 33.58 16.29 -0.18
N ASN A 54 34.42 17.12 -0.81
CA ASN A 54 35.53 16.73 -1.72
C ASN A 54 35.21 16.08 -3.08
N ILE A 55 33.99 16.26 -3.61
CA ILE A 55 33.67 15.96 -5.02
C ILE A 55 33.06 17.24 -5.64
N PRO A 56 33.27 17.56 -6.93
CA PRO A 56 32.66 18.71 -7.59
C PRO A 56 31.18 18.94 -7.22
N GLU A 57 30.78 20.22 -7.04
CA GLU A 57 29.44 20.66 -6.57
C GLU A 57 28.25 20.06 -7.33
N SER A 58 28.46 19.53 -8.54
CA SER A 58 27.44 18.92 -9.39
C SER A 58 27.21 17.41 -9.17
N THR A 59 27.84 16.79 -8.16
CA THR A 59 27.77 15.33 -7.98
C THR A 59 26.45 14.89 -7.35
N PRO A 60 25.63 14.05 -8.02
CA PRO A 60 24.36 13.59 -7.48
C PRO A 60 24.55 12.71 -6.24
N VAL A 61 23.67 12.88 -5.25
CA VAL A 61 23.63 12.06 -4.04
C VAL A 61 23.20 10.64 -4.43
N SER A 62 24.06 9.65 -4.20
CA SER A 62 23.76 8.24 -4.48
C SER A 62 23.43 7.49 -3.19
N LEU A 63 22.27 6.82 -3.14
CA LEU A 63 21.93 5.89 -2.05
C LEU A 63 22.76 4.61 -2.20
N ILE A 64 23.46 4.22 -1.13
CA ILE A 64 24.20 2.97 -1.03
C ILE A 64 23.35 1.98 -0.22
N ARG A 65 23.33 0.70 -0.60
CA ARG A 65 22.69 -0.36 0.18
C ARG A 65 23.77 -1.26 0.79
N LEU A 66 23.65 -1.52 2.09
CA LEU A 66 24.51 -2.46 2.84
C LEU A 66 23.70 -3.72 3.23
N ASP A 67 24.35 -4.87 3.33
CA ASP A 67 23.73 -6.13 3.77
C ASP A 67 23.86 -6.30 5.29
N HIS A 68 23.39 -7.45 5.76
CA HIS A 68 23.45 -7.88 7.14
C HIS A 68 24.87 -8.02 7.74
N HIS A 69 25.92 -8.01 6.92
CA HIS A 69 27.32 -8.01 7.34
C HIS A 69 27.97 -6.61 7.27
N GLY A 70 27.24 -5.61 6.78
CA GLY A 70 27.78 -4.27 6.52
C GLY A 70 28.53 -4.19 5.19
N GLU A 71 28.40 -5.19 4.32
CA GLU A 71 29.00 -5.19 2.98
C GLU A 71 28.08 -4.53 1.95
N TYR A 72 28.66 -3.97 0.88
CA TYR A 72 27.93 -3.27 -0.17
C TYR A 72 27.10 -4.23 -1.04
N VAL A 73 25.77 -3.99 -1.15
CA VAL A 73 24.81 -4.92 -1.81
C VAL A 73 24.44 -4.50 -3.22
N THR A 74 24.61 -3.23 -3.57
CA THR A 74 24.21 -2.72 -4.89
C THR A 74 25.42 -2.43 -5.76
N ASN A 75 25.43 -3.03 -6.95
CA ASN A 75 26.26 -2.69 -8.11
C ASN A 75 26.29 -1.16 -8.36
N PRO A 76 27.41 -0.60 -8.90
CA PRO A 76 27.54 0.82 -9.19
C PRO A 76 26.40 1.28 -10.10
N ARG A 77 25.62 2.27 -9.64
CA ARG A 77 24.59 2.91 -10.49
C ARG A 77 25.25 3.99 -11.34
N VAL A 78 25.00 3.89 -12.64
CA VAL A 78 25.21 4.96 -13.61
C VAL A 78 24.34 6.17 -13.20
N LEU A 79 24.98 7.32 -13.01
CA LEU A 79 24.35 8.60 -12.72
C LEU A 79 23.52 9.06 -13.94
N ASN A 80 22.59 10.02 -13.73
CA ASN A 80 21.62 10.49 -14.74
C ASN A 80 22.23 11.07 -16.04
N ASP A 81 23.55 11.14 -16.14
CA ASP A 81 24.36 11.62 -17.25
C ASP A 81 25.24 10.52 -17.91
N GLY A 82 25.11 9.25 -17.50
CA GLY A 82 25.91 8.15 -18.05
C GLY A 82 27.23 7.90 -17.30
N GLU A 83 27.47 8.60 -16.19
CA GLU A 83 28.74 8.52 -15.45
C GLU A 83 28.68 7.49 -14.30
N LEU A 84 29.74 6.71 -14.13
CA LEU A 84 29.85 5.69 -13.07
C LEU A 84 30.55 6.27 -11.84
N LEU A 85 29.95 6.07 -10.67
CA LEU A 85 30.55 6.36 -9.37
C LEU A 85 30.74 5.03 -8.62
N GLU A 86 31.98 4.71 -8.30
CA GLU A 86 32.37 3.42 -7.72
C GLU A 86 33.03 3.64 -6.36
N ILE A 87 32.65 2.83 -5.37
CA ILE A 87 33.26 2.85 -4.04
C ILE A 87 34.39 1.84 -4.08
N LEU A 88 35.63 2.30 -3.90
CA LEU A 88 36.80 1.43 -4.00
C LEU A 88 37.04 0.70 -2.68
N GLU A 89 37.14 1.46 -1.60
CA GLU A 89 37.38 0.95 -0.24
C GLU A 89 36.79 1.94 0.78
N GLY A 90 36.35 1.45 1.93
CA GLY A 90 35.86 2.32 3.00
C GLY A 90 35.96 1.63 4.34
N SER A 91 36.47 2.34 5.35
CA SER A 91 36.47 1.88 6.73
C SER A 91 35.49 2.72 7.52
N VAL A 92 34.38 2.12 7.90
CA VAL A 92 33.54 2.67 8.96
C VAL A 92 34.27 2.37 10.28
N GLU A 93 34.36 3.31 11.23
CA GLU A 93 34.84 2.97 12.58
C GLU A 93 33.93 1.86 13.14
N GLU A 94 34.40 0.61 13.05
CA GLU A 94 33.63 -0.62 13.20
C GLU A 94 32.89 -0.69 14.54
N SER A 95 33.46 -0.07 15.57
CA SER A 95 32.98 -0.12 16.94
C SER A 95 31.60 0.52 17.15
N ASN A 96 31.16 1.44 16.28
CA ASN A 96 29.90 2.16 16.45
C ASN A 96 28.79 1.71 15.50
N VAL A 97 29.12 1.25 14.29
CA VAL A 97 28.10 0.83 13.30
C VAL A 97 27.81 -0.65 13.39
N VAL A 98 28.80 -1.53 13.55
CA VAL A 98 28.54 -2.98 13.74
C VAL A 98 27.85 -3.22 15.08
N ALA A 99 28.28 -2.56 16.15
CA ALA A 99 27.63 -2.65 17.46
C ALA A 99 26.18 -2.12 17.43
N ARG A 100 25.89 -1.09 16.63
CA ARG A 100 24.54 -0.51 16.53
C ARG A 100 23.67 -1.21 15.49
N ILE A 101 24.23 -1.80 14.43
CA ILE A 101 23.53 -2.76 13.56
C ILE A 101 23.20 -3.99 14.39
N ALA A 102 24.11 -4.49 15.22
CA ALA A 102 23.84 -5.58 16.16
C ALA A 102 22.84 -5.18 17.26
N GLU A 103 22.76 -3.91 17.66
CA GLU A 103 21.74 -3.42 18.61
C GLU A 103 20.38 -3.14 17.95
N LEU A 104 20.37 -2.66 16.70
CA LEU A 104 19.16 -2.51 15.89
C LEU A 104 18.66 -3.88 15.45
N GLN A 105 19.55 -4.83 15.19
CA GLN A 105 19.28 -6.24 15.01
C GLN A 105 18.87 -6.87 16.33
N SER A 106 19.42 -6.57 17.51
CA SER A 106 18.87 -7.13 18.76
C SER A 106 17.53 -6.50 19.18
N LYS A 107 17.19 -5.34 18.59
CA LYS A 107 15.86 -4.71 18.69
C LYS A 107 14.89 -5.16 17.57
N ALA A 108 15.39 -5.63 16.43
CA ALA A 108 14.62 -6.17 15.29
C ALA A 108 14.55 -7.71 15.30
N GLU A 109 15.53 -8.37 15.91
CA GLU A 109 15.52 -9.74 16.39
C GLU A 109 14.53 -9.73 17.53
N LYS A 110 13.34 -10.19 17.16
CA LYS A 110 12.24 -10.63 17.99
C LYS A 110 12.68 -10.84 19.45
N PRO A 111 11.97 -10.28 20.44
CA PRO A 111 12.19 -10.70 21.81
C PRO A 111 12.06 -12.22 21.84
N ALA A 112 13.17 -12.89 22.12
CA ALA A 112 13.16 -14.28 22.51
C ALA A 112 12.23 -14.34 23.74
N SER A 113 11.05 -14.95 23.53
CA SER A 113 9.94 -15.13 24.49
C SER A 113 8.70 -14.21 24.44
N SER A 114 8.13 -13.90 23.27
CA SER A 114 6.66 -13.70 23.20
C SER A 114 6.04 -14.25 21.90
N SER A 115 5.43 -15.44 21.99
CA SER A 115 4.63 -16.21 21.03
C SER A 115 4.52 -15.74 19.56
N THR A 116 4.97 -16.59 18.62
CA THR A 116 4.56 -16.69 17.20
C THR A 116 3.07 -17.01 16.98
N ALA A 117 2.28 -17.07 18.06
CA ALA A 117 0.85 -17.31 18.01
C ALA A 117 0.12 -15.97 18.18
N GLN A 118 -0.83 -15.70 17.30
CA GLN A 118 -1.77 -14.60 17.45
C GLN A 118 -2.41 -14.68 18.84
N SER A 119 -2.28 -13.61 19.64
CA SER A 119 -2.89 -13.62 20.97
C SER A 119 -4.41 -13.61 20.82
N VAL A 120 -5.12 -14.44 21.60
CA VAL A 120 -6.59 -14.50 21.56
C VAL A 120 -7.20 -13.11 21.77
N ARG A 121 -6.61 -12.30 22.65
CA ARG A 121 -7.03 -10.92 22.89
C ARG A 121 -6.88 -10.06 21.63
N GLY A 122 -5.74 -10.14 20.95
CA GLY A 122 -5.48 -9.42 19.71
C GLY A 122 -6.44 -9.83 18.60
N THR A 123 -6.69 -11.13 18.42
CA THR A 123 -7.69 -11.65 17.49
C THR A 123 -9.08 -11.06 17.78
N LEU A 124 -9.52 -11.08 19.04
CA LEU A 124 -10.83 -10.53 19.42
C LEU A 124 -10.89 -9.01 19.17
N GLN A 125 -9.83 -8.27 19.47
CA GLN A 125 -9.76 -6.82 19.19
C GLN A 125 -9.80 -6.51 17.70
N PHE A 126 -9.12 -7.32 16.88
CA PHE A 126 -9.20 -7.23 15.43
C PHE A 126 -10.63 -7.49 14.96
N LEU A 127 -11.26 -8.58 15.39
CA LEU A 127 -12.65 -8.90 15.02
C LEU A 127 -13.65 -7.82 15.47
N HIS A 128 -13.47 -7.23 16.65
CA HIS A 128 -14.27 -6.09 17.11
C HIS A 128 -14.04 -4.83 16.26
N THR A 129 -12.83 -4.64 15.73
CA THR A 129 -12.55 -3.54 14.81
C THR A 129 -13.20 -3.79 13.45
N VAL A 130 -13.05 -4.99 12.90
CA VAL A 130 -13.66 -5.40 11.61
C VAL A 130 -15.19 -5.32 11.66
N GLU A 131 -15.83 -5.58 12.80
CA GLU A 131 -17.29 -5.43 12.97
C GLU A 131 -17.80 -4.05 12.56
N LYS A 132 -17.00 -3.00 12.72
CA LYS A 132 -17.39 -1.63 12.35
C LYS A 132 -17.75 -1.52 10.87
N LEU A 133 -17.18 -2.33 9.99
CA LEU A 133 -17.51 -2.37 8.57
C LEU A 133 -18.98 -2.78 8.30
N LYS A 134 -19.60 -3.54 9.21
CA LYS A 134 -21.03 -3.88 9.14
C LYS A 134 -21.94 -2.70 9.48
N ARG A 135 -21.40 -1.73 10.21
CA ARG A 135 -22.13 -0.57 10.73
C ARG A 135 -21.90 0.69 9.90
N THR A 136 -20.71 0.82 9.32
CA THR A 136 -20.38 1.93 8.43
C THR A 136 -21.10 1.74 7.09
N LYS A 137 -22.02 2.65 6.80
CA LYS A 137 -22.73 2.70 5.52
C LYS A 137 -21.87 3.37 4.49
N ARG A 138 -21.91 2.90 3.24
CA ARG A 138 -21.11 3.52 2.18
C ARG A 138 -21.55 4.97 1.96
N THR A 139 -20.61 5.89 2.11
CA THR A 139 -20.81 7.34 2.14
C THR A 139 -21.38 7.85 0.83
N GLY A 140 -21.01 7.24 -0.31
CA GLY A 140 -21.56 7.57 -1.63
C GLY A 140 -23.10 7.51 -1.68
N TRP A 141 -23.70 6.48 -1.07
CA TRP A 141 -25.16 6.29 -1.03
C TRP A 141 -25.83 7.30 -0.09
N LEU A 142 -25.23 7.56 1.07
CA LEU A 142 -25.73 8.55 2.03
C LEU A 142 -25.75 9.95 1.42
N ASN A 143 -24.72 10.32 0.67
CA ASN A 143 -24.63 11.60 -0.05
C ASN A 143 -25.75 11.76 -1.10
N HIS A 144 -26.27 10.65 -1.62
CA HIS A 144 -27.42 10.62 -2.53
C HIS A 144 -28.75 10.35 -1.82
N GLN A 145 -28.80 10.46 -0.49
CA GLN A 145 -30.01 10.31 0.34
C GLN A 145 -30.66 8.91 0.26
N ILE A 146 -29.88 7.89 -0.11
CA ILE A 146 -30.31 6.49 -0.08
C ILE A 146 -30.27 6.01 1.37
N LYS A 147 -31.43 5.90 2.00
CA LYS A 147 -31.57 5.47 3.41
C LYS A 147 -31.25 3.99 3.64
N PRO A 148 -31.66 3.03 2.78
CA PRO A 148 -31.29 1.63 2.95
C PRO A 148 -29.88 1.35 2.40
N ALA A 149 -28.94 2.28 2.61
CA ALA A 149 -27.57 2.14 2.15
C ALA A 149 -26.93 0.86 2.71
N GLU A 150 -26.25 0.14 1.85
CA GLU A 150 -25.43 -1.01 2.20
C GLU A 150 -24.28 -0.59 3.12
N SER A 151 -23.78 -1.54 3.89
CA SER A 151 -22.53 -1.37 4.64
C SER A 151 -21.30 -1.70 3.77
N ILE A 152 -20.12 -1.26 4.19
CA ILE A 152 -18.85 -1.63 3.51
C ILE A 152 -18.69 -3.16 3.49
N ALA A 153 -19.11 -3.85 4.54
CA ALA A 153 -19.07 -5.30 4.59
C ALA A 153 -19.99 -5.98 3.55
N ASP A 154 -21.14 -5.38 3.22
CA ASP A 154 -22.06 -5.89 2.19
C ASP A 154 -21.42 -5.80 0.80
N HIS A 155 -20.78 -4.66 0.51
CA HIS A 155 -20.02 -4.41 -0.71
C HIS A 155 -18.91 -5.44 -0.92
N MET A 156 -18.01 -5.60 0.08
CA MET A 156 -16.91 -6.57 0.01
C MET A 156 -17.41 -8.02 -0.10
N TYR A 157 -18.53 -8.34 0.55
CA TYR A 157 -19.15 -9.67 0.43
C TYR A 157 -19.55 -9.95 -1.02
N ARG A 158 -20.30 -9.05 -1.68
CA ARG A 158 -20.74 -9.28 -3.06
C ARG A 158 -19.58 -9.28 -4.05
N MET A 159 -18.56 -8.46 -3.84
CA MET A 159 -17.31 -8.56 -4.61
C MET A 159 -16.63 -9.92 -4.47
N SER A 160 -16.62 -10.51 -3.26
CA SER A 160 -16.06 -11.84 -3.04
C SER A 160 -16.85 -12.93 -3.76
N ILE A 161 -18.18 -12.78 -3.83
CA ILE A 161 -19.04 -13.64 -4.66
C ILE A 161 -18.70 -13.48 -6.14
N MET A 162 -18.52 -12.25 -6.63
CA MET A 162 -18.10 -12.02 -8.02
C MET A 162 -16.77 -12.69 -8.36
N ALA A 163 -15.79 -12.64 -7.44
CA ALA A 163 -14.53 -13.34 -7.62
C ALA A 163 -14.69 -14.86 -7.67
N LEU A 164 -15.62 -15.45 -6.91
CA LEU A 164 -15.92 -16.89 -6.99
C LEU A 164 -16.42 -17.33 -8.38
N LEU A 165 -17.12 -16.44 -9.10
CA LEU A 165 -17.67 -16.70 -10.43
C LEU A 165 -16.63 -16.72 -11.55
N ILE A 166 -15.39 -16.30 -11.28
CA ILE A 166 -14.31 -16.28 -12.28
C ILE A 166 -14.00 -17.72 -12.75
N ASP A 167 -13.79 -17.93 -14.05
CA ASP A 167 -13.04 -19.10 -14.53
C ASP A 167 -11.57 -18.73 -14.74
N GLU A 168 -10.70 -19.23 -13.85
CA GLU A 168 -9.26 -18.94 -13.84
C GLU A 168 -8.59 -19.20 -15.19
N LYS A 169 -9.05 -20.22 -15.93
CA LYS A 169 -8.47 -20.59 -17.23
C LYS A 169 -8.70 -19.54 -18.29
N THR A 170 -9.83 -18.83 -18.20
CA THR A 170 -10.24 -17.82 -19.19
C THR A 170 -9.83 -16.42 -18.77
N ALA A 171 -9.80 -16.15 -17.46
CA ALA A 171 -9.44 -14.84 -16.92
C ALA A 171 -7.93 -14.66 -16.75
N GLY A 172 -7.14 -15.73 -16.62
CA GLY A 172 -5.69 -15.64 -16.46
C GLY A 172 -5.26 -15.01 -15.14
N VAL A 173 -6.02 -15.25 -14.07
CA VAL A 173 -5.80 -14.74 -12.72
C VAL A 173 -5.94 -15.85 -11.69
N ASP A 174 -5.32 -15.70 -10.52
CA ASP A 174 -5.56 -16.55 -9.34
C ASP A 174 -6.88 -16.13 -8.64
N LYS A 175 -7.89 -17.00 -8.71
CA LYS A 175 -9.21 -16.75 -8.11
C LYS A 175 -9.13 -16.61 -6.60
N ASN A 176 -8.36 -17.46 -5.93
CA ASN A 176 -8.25 -17.43 -4.47
C ASN A 176 -7.60 -16.12 -4.02
N ARG A 177 -6.61 -15.63 -4.77
CA ARG A 177 -6.00 -14.32 -4.52
C ARG A 177 -7.01 -13.18 -4.71
N CYS A 178 -7.81 -13.19 -5.79
CA CYS A 178 -8.88 -12.21 -6.00
C CYS A 178 -9.93 -12.22 -4.87
N ILE A 179 -10.35 -13.41 -4.41
CA ILE A 179 -11.30 -13.53 -3.28
C ILE A 179 -10.71 -12.94 -2.01
N LYS A 180 -9.49 -13.32 -1.64
CA LYS A 180 -8.84 -12.80 -0.43
C LYS A 180 -8.66 -11.29 -0.51
N MET A 181 -8.25 -10.77 -1.67
CA MET A 181 -8.08 -9.34 -1.90
C MET A 181 -9.41 -8.59 -1.76
N ALA A 182 -10.50 -9.09 -2.37
CA ALA A 182 -11.83 -8.49 -2.24
C ALA A 182 -12.30 -8.40 -0.77
N ILE A 183 -11.98 -9.39 0.07
CA ILE A 183 -12.33 -9.43 1.49
C ILE A 183 -11.57 -8.39 2.32
N VAL A 184 -10.36 -7.99 1.92
CA VAL A 184 -9.46 -7.14 2.74
C VAL A 184 -9.24 -5.73 2.21
N HIS A 185 -9.67 -5.43 0.97
CA HIS A 185 -9.27 -4.18 0.31
C HIS A 185 -9.73 -2.91 1.04
N ASP A 186 -10.95 -2.91 1.60
CA ASP A 186 -11.50 -1.80 2.41
C ASP A 186 -11.39 -2.06 3.92
N LEU A 187 -10.52 -3.00 4.36
CA LEU A 187 -10.38 -3.33 5.78
C LEU A 187 -9.95 -2.12 6.63
N ALA A 188 -9.14 -1.23 6.04
CA ALA A 188 -8.70 0.02 6.65
C ALA A 188 -9.86 0.95 7.05
N GLU A 189 -10.97 0.91 6.31
CA GLU A 189 -12.16 1.75 6.54
C GLU A 189 -12.87 1.42 7.86
N SER A 190 -12.55 0.28 8.47
CA SER A 190 -12.98 -0.06 9.84
C SER A 190 -12.46 0.95 10.89
N LEU A 191 -11.40 1.69 10.57
CA LEU A 191 -10.80 2.72 11.41
C LEU A 191 -10.92 4.11 10.81
N VAL A 192 -10.74 4.26 9.50
CA VAL A 192 -10.71 5.58 8.83
C VAL A 192 -12.09 6.06 8.34
N GLY A 193 -13.06 5.15 8.20
CA GLY A 193 -14.35 5.39 7.54
C GLY A 193 -14.27 5.35 6.01
N ASP A 194 -15.43 5.30 5.34
CA ASP A 194 -15.51 5.36 3.87
C ASP A 194 -15.32 6.81 3.40
N ILE A 195 -14.09 7.14 3.01
CA ILE A 195 -13.68 8.48 2.54
C ILE A 195 -13.93 8.58 1.03
N THR A 196 -14.79 9.51 0.64
CA THR A 196 -15.15 9.77 -0.75
C THR A 196 -14.34 10.92 -1.36
N PRO A 197 -14.33 11.05 -2.71
CA PRO A 197 -13.72 12.20 -3.38
C PRO A 197 -14.31 13.57 -3.01
N TYR A 198 -15.46 13.60 -2.33
CA TYR A 198 -16.16 14.84 -1.94
C TYR A 198 -15.80 15.32 -0.52
N ASP A 199 -15.08 14.51 0.26
CA ASP A 199 -14.77 14.81 1.66
C ASP A 199 -13.57 15.76 1.85
N GLY A 200 -12.98 16.25 0.75
CA GLY A 200 -11.88 17.21 0.78
C GLY A 200 -10.55 16.64 1.29
N VAL A 201 -10.44 15.32 1.40
CA VAL A 201 -9.20 14.60 1.73
C VAL A 201 -8.42 14.33 0.45
N THR A 202 -7.12 14.64 0.43
CA THR A 202 -6.26 14.36 -0.72
C THR A 202 -6.06 12.84 -0.89
N VAL A 203 -5.65 12.42 -2.09
CA VAL A 203 -5.34 11.01 -2.35
C VAL A 203 -4.20 10.53 -1.46
N GLU A 204 -3.19 11.37 -1.26
CA GLU A 204 -2.03 11.10 -0.43
C GLU A 204 -2.39 10.97 1.05
N ASP A 205 -3.27 11.85 1.54
CA ASP A 205 -3.73 11.81 2.93
C ASP A 205 -4.62 10.58 3.19
N LYS A 206 -5.53 10.26 2.24
CA LYS A 206 -6.35 9.03 2.32
C LYS A 206 -5.45 7.80 2.39
N HIS A 207 -4.51 7.68 1.45
CA HIS A 207 -3.59 6.55 1.40
C HIS A 207 -2.75 6.44 2.69
N THR A 208 -2.27 7.57 3.23
CA THR A 208 -1.50 7.57 4.49
C THR A 208 -2.34 7.10 5.68
N ARG A 209 -3.58 7.58 5.79
CA ARG A 209 -4.50 7.15 6.86
C ARG A 209 -4.81 5.67 6.77
N GLU A 210 -5.10 5.17 5.58
CA GLU A 210 -5.43 3.75 5.36
C GLU A 210 -4.22 2.86 5.62
N LYS A 211 -3.03 3.27 5.17
CA LYS A 211 -1.77 2.57 5.47
C LYS A 211 -1.53 2.45 6.98
N ASN A 212 -1.73 3.54 7.72
CA ASN A 212 -1.58 3.52 9.19
C ASN A 212 -2.62 2.63 9.86
N ALA A 213 -3.87 2.62 9.35
CA ALA A 213 -4.91 1.73 9.83
C ALA A 213 -4.56 0.26 9.58
N MET A 214 -4.07 -0.08 8.39
CA MET A 214 -3.61 -1.44 8.08
C MET A 214 -2.43 -1.87 8.95
N HIS A 215 -1.46 -0.97 9.18
CA HIS A 215 -0.36 -1.24 10.10
C HIS A 215 -0.87 -1.57 11.51
N HIS A 216 -1.79 -0.76 12.05
CA HIS A 216 -2.39 -1.03 13.36
C HIS A 216 -3.12 -2.39 13.40
N LEU A 217 -3.97 -2.65 12.40
CA LEU A 217 -4.72 -3.91 12.30
C LEU A 217 -3.78 -5.13 12.24
N CYS A 218 -2.76 -5.10 11.38
CA CYS A 218 -1.90 -6.25 11.13
C CYS A 218 -0.83 -6.43 12.24
N HIS A 219 -0.22 -5.34 12.68
CA HIS A 219 0.96 -5.43 13.55
C HIS A 219 0.62 -5.27 15.02
N GLU A 220 -0.24 -4.31 15.37
CA GLU A 220 -0.58 -4.04 16.77
C GLU A 220 -1.65 -4.99 17.30
N LEU A 221 -2.63 -5.37 16.47
CA LEU A 221 -3.69 -6.30 16.88
C LEU A 221 -3.33 -7.77 16.59
N LEU A 222 -2.82 -8.08 15.40
CA LEU A 222 -2.53 -9.48 15.03
C LEU A 222 -1.12 -9.95 15.37
N GLY A 223 -0.16 -9.03 15.58
CA GLY A 223 1.15 -9.36 16.15
C GLY A 223 2.17 -9.93 15.17
N TRP A 224 2.37 -9.30 14.01
CA TRP A 224 3.40 -9.65 13.01
C TRP A 224 3.36 -11.14 12.59
N THR A 225 2.18 -11.75 12.57
CA THR A 225 2.02 -13.15 12.14
C THR A 225 2.04 -13.26 10.62
N GLU A 226 2.23 -14.47 10.09
CA GLU A 226 2.15 -14.73 8.64
C GLU A 226 0.78 -14.32 8.07
N GLN A 227 -0.30 -14.51 8.84
CA GLN A 227 -1.65 -14.10 8.41
C GLN A 227 -1.79 -12.57 8.36
N ALA A 228 -1.17 -11.86 9.31
CA ALA A 228 -1.15 -10.39 9.30
C ALA A 228 -0.40 -9.86 8.08
N GLN A 229 0.74 -10.49 7.77
CA GLN A 229 1.53 -10.15 6.59
C GLN A 229 0.76 -10.43 5.29
N GLU A 230 0.08 -11.57 5.17
CA GLU A 230 -0.74 -11.87 3.98
C GLU A 230 -1.82 -10.80 3.76
N ILE A 231 -2.53 -10.38 4.83
CA ILE A 231 -3.56 -9.33 4.75
C ILE A 231 -2.97 -8.00 4.28
N GLU A 232 -1.85 -7.57 4.86
CA GLU A 232 -1.18 -6.32 4.50
C GLU A 232 -0.64 -6.34 3.07
N GLU A 233 -0.06 -7.45 2.62
CA GLU A 233 0.43 -7.63 1.25
C GLU A 233 -0.70 -7.56 0.22
N LEU A 234 -1.84 -8.22 0.48
CA LEU A 234 -3.01 -8.16 -0.38
C LEU A 234 -3.56 -6.73 -0.50
N TRP A 235 -3.60 -5.99 0.61
CA TRP A 235 -4.03 -4.58 0.60
C TRP A 235 -3.07 -3.71 -0.21
N HIS A 236 -1.76 -3.87 -0.01
CA HIS A 236 -0.75 -3.15 -0.80
C HIS A 236 -0.83 -3.46 -2.29
N GLU A 237 -1.05 -4.72 -2.65
CA GLU A 237 -1.21 -5.13 -4.05
C GLU A 237 -2.44 -4.49 -4.70
N TYR A 238 -3.58 -4.49 -3.99
CA TYR A 238 -4.79 -3.81 -4.45
C TYR A 238 -4.54 -2.32 -4.68
N GLU A 239 -3.91 -1.64 -3.73
CA GLU A 239 -3.62 -0.20 -3.83
C GLU A 239 -2.61 0.13 -4.94
N ALA A 240 -1.62 -0.72 -5.17
CA ALA A 240 -0.67 -0.55 -6.26
C ALA A 240 -1.32 -0.74 -7.64
N ALA A 241 -2.40 -1.53 -7.74
CA ALA A 241 -3.15 -1.79 -8.97
C ALA A 241 -2.27 -2.19 -10.16
N THR A 242 -1.26 -3.03 -9.92
CA THR A 242 -0.25 -3.42 -10.93
C THR A 242 -0.31 -4.88 -11.34
N THR A 243 -0.95 -5.75 -10.55
CA THR A 243 -1.12 -7.17 -10.87
C THR A 243 -2.45 -7.41 -11.62
N PRO A 244 -2.55 -8.48 -12.42
CA PRO A 244 -3.81 -8.89 -13.06
C PRO A 244 -4.96 -9.04 -12.04
N GLU A 245 -4.67 -9.63 -10.89
CA GLU A 245 -5.62 -9.82 -9.79
C GLU A 245 -6.11 -8.48 -9.23
N ALA A 246 -5.21 -7.55 -8.93
CA ALA A 246 -5.58 -6.23 -8.41
C ALA A 246 -6.37 -5.41 -9.42
N LEU A 247 -6.00 -5.46 -10.70
CA LEU A 247 -6.75 -4.80 -11.77
C LEU A 247 -8.17 -5.37 -11.89
N LEU A 248 -8.32 -6.69 -11.82
CA LEU A 248 -9.64 -7.33 -11.84
C LEU A 248 -10.48 -6.97 -10.61
N VAL A 249 -9.88 -6.96 -9.41
CA VAL A 249 -10.60 -6.60 -8.18
C VAL A 249 -10.97 -5.11 -8.17
N LYS A 250 -10.15 -4.21 -8.75
CA LYS A 250 -10.51 -2.80 -8.96
C LYS A 250 -11.67 -2.64 -9.94
N ASP A 251 -11.76 -3.50 -10.96
CA ASP A 251 -12.91 -3.55 -11.87
C ASP A 251 -14.17 -4.06 -11.16
N PHE A 252 -14.03 -5.07 -10.30
CA PHE A 252 -15.14 -5.56 -9.46
C PHE A 252 -15.66 -4.51 -8.50
N ASP A 253 -14.80 -3.76 -7.82
CA ASP A 253 -15.20 -2.65 -6.94
C ASP A 253 -16.12 -1.65 -7.66
N LYS A 254 -15.73 -1.24 -8.87
CA LYS A 254 -16.55 -0.33 -9.70
C LYS A 254 -17.83 -0.99 -10.21
N PHE A 255 -17.75 -2.25 -10.64
CA PHE A 255 -18.89 -2.96 -11.21
C PHE A 255 -19.96 -3.20 -10.15
N GLU A 256 -19.56 -3.70 -8.98
CA GLU A 256 -20.44 -3.93 -7.84
C GLU A 256 -21.18 -2.64 -7.48
N MET A 257 -20.47 -1.51 -7.42
CA MET A 257 -21.05 -0.19 -7.15
C MET A 257 -22.15 0.19 -8.16
N ILE A 258 -21.94 -0.01 -9.47
CA ILE A 258 -22.96 0.34 -10.48
C ILE A 258 -24.12 -0.66 -10.54
N VAL A 259 -23.89 -1.93 -10.19
CA VAL A 259 -24.97 -2.91 -9.99
C VAL A 259 -25.86 -2.44 -8.83
N GLN A 260 -25.26 -2.09 -7.69
CA GLN A 260 -25.98 -1.56 -6.54
C GLN A 260 -26.74 -0.26 -6.87
N ALA A 261 -26.14 0.62 -7.69
CA ALA A 261 -26.81 1.83 -8.15
C ALA A 261 -28.08 1.51 -8.94
N LEU A 262 -28.05 0.55 -9.88
CA LEU A 262 -29.26 0.15 -10.62
C LEU A 262 -30.35 -0.41 -9.69
N GLU A 263 -29.95 -1.26 -8.73
CA GLU A 263 -30.89 -1.83 -7.75
C GLU A 263 -31.57 -0.73 -6.92
N TYR A 264 -30.82 0.29 -6.48
CA TYR A 264 -31.39 1.44 -5.78
C TYR A 264 -32.20 2.37 -6.68
N GLU A 265 -31.84 2.57 -7.95
CA GLU A 265 -32.68 3.31 -8.91
C GLU A 265 -34.08 2.65 -9.05
N LYS A 266 -34.14 1.31 -8.97
CA LYS A 266 -35.38 0.54 -8.99
C LYS A 266 -36.13 0.61 -7.67
N SER A 267 -35.48 0.37 -6.53
CA SER A 267 -36.15 0.29 -5.23
C SER A 267 -36.58 1.66 -4.69
N GLU A 268 -35.72 2.68 -4.83
CA GLU A 268 -35.94 4.03 -4.29
C GLU A 268 -36.59 4.97 -5.32
N ASN A 269 -36.88 4.48 -6.53
CA ASN A 269 -37.42 5.24 -7.65
C ASN A 269 -36.67 6.57 -7.90
N THR A 270 -35.35 6.49 -7.97
CA THR A 270 -34.45 7.64 -8.16
C THR A 270 -33.55 7.45 -9.38
N THR A 271 -32.65 8.41 -9.63
CA THR A 271 -31.62 8.33 -10.66
C THR A 271 -30.23 8.56 -10.05
N LEU A 272 -29.32 7.64 -10.30
CA LEU A 272 -27.96 7.60 -9.77
C LEU A 272 -26.95 7.65 -10.93
N GLU A 273 -27.22 8.48 -11.94
CA GLU A 273 -26.40 8.62 -13.15
C GLU A 273 -24.95 9.02 -12.88
N SER A 274 -24.69 9.75 -11.80
CA SER A 274 -23.34 10.12 -11.36
C SER A 274 -22.42 8.90 -11.20
N PHE A 275 -22.93 7.78 -10.68
CA PHE A 275 -22.16 6.55 -10.48
C PHE A 275 -21.79 5.87 -11.82
N PHE A 276 -22.74 5.82 -12.76
CA PHE A 276 -22.51 5.27 -14.10
C PHE A 276 -21.57 6.17 -14.90
N ALA A 277 -21.83 7.47 -14.94
CA ALA A 277 -20.97 8.44 -15.61
C ALA A 277 -19.53 8.40 -15.05
N GLY A 278 -19.38 8.22 -13.73
CA GLY A 278 -18.10 8.13 -13.06
C GLY A 278 -17.28 6.88 -13.40
N THR A 279 -17.87 5.83 -14.00
CA THR A 279 -17.19 4.56 -14.31
C THR A 279 -16.99 4.31 -15.80
N ARG A 280 -17.59 5.10 -16.69
CA ARG A 280 -17.41 4.98 -18.15
C ARG A 280 -15.93 4.99 -18.55
N GLY A 281 -15.52 3.98 -19.33
CA GLY A 281 -14.15 3.83 -19.83
C GLY A 281 -13.10 3.43 -18.77
N LYS A 282 -13.51 3.15 -17.53
CA LYS A 282 -12.59 2.76 -16.45
C LYS A 282 -12.36 1.25 -16.36
N PHE A 283 -13.32 0.44 -16.78
CA PHE A 283 -13.20 -1.03 -16.81
C PHE A 283 -12.11 -1.47 -17.80
N LYS A 284 -11.25 -2.40 -17.37
CA LYS A 284 -10.09 -2.88 -18.15
C LYS A 284 -10.20 -4.33 -18.55
N HIS A 285 -10.78 -5.17 -17.71
CA HIS A 285 -10.87 -6.61 -17.92
C HIS A 285 -12.03 -6.95 -18.87
N PRO A 286 -11.79 -7.67 -19.99
CA PRO A 286 -12.81 -7.94 -21.01
C PRO A 286 -14.08 -8.61 -20.48
N MET A 287 -13.95 -9.55 -19.54
CA MET A 287 -15.08 -10.21 -18.89
C MET A 287 -15.98 -9.19 -18.16
N VAL A 288 -15.39 -8.27 -17.39
CA VAL A 288 -16.17 -7.27 -16.65
C VAL A 288 -16.78 -6.26 -17.61
N THR A 289 -16.07 -5.87 -18.67
CA THR A 289 -16.66 -5.04 -19.73
C THR A 289 -17.90 -5.69 -20.34
N ALA A 290 -17.90 -7.00 -20.57
CA ALA A 290 -19.08 -7.71 -21.06
C ALA A 290 -20.25 -7.64 -20.06
N TRP A 291 -19.99 -7.80 -18.76
CA TRP A 291 -21.01 -7.66 -17.71
C TRP A 291 -21.56 -6.24 -17.61
N VAL A 292 -20.71 -5.22 -17.73
CA VAL A 292 -21.10 -3.80 -17.74
C VAL A 292 -22.05 -3.51 -18.90
N ASN A 293 -21.76 -4.02 -20.09
CA ASN A 293 -22.62 -3.81 -21.27
C ASN A 293 -24.02 -4.38 -21.05
N GLU A 294 -24.13 -5.57 -20.45
CA GLU A 294 -25.41 -6.19 -20.12
C GLU A 294 -26.18 -5.38 -19.07
N LEU A 295 -25.48 -4.92 -18.02
CA LEU A 295 -26.07 -4.07 -16.99
C LEU A 295 -26.58 -2.74 -17.54
N GLU A 296 -25.83 -2.10 -18.44
CA GLU A 296 -26.27 -0.85 -19.08
C GLU A 296 -27.49 -1.07 -20.00
N ALA A 297 -27.56 -2.21 -20.70
CA ALA A 297 -28.74 -2.59 -21.48
C ALA A 297 -29.97 -2.80 -20.58
N GLU A 298 -29.83 -3.57 -19.49
CA GLU A 298 -30.89 -3.79 -18.50
C GLU A 298 -31.38 -2.46 -17.90
N ARG A 299 -30.44 -1.57 -17.56
CA ARG A 299 -30.76 -0.22 -17.06
C ARG A 299 -31.53 0.60 -18.09
N ALA A 300 -31.15 0.58 -19.37
CA ALA A 300 -31.84 1.29 -20.42
C ALA A 300 -33.29 0.80 -20.61
N GLU A 301 -33.50 -0.51 -20.58
CA GLU A 301 -34.83 -1.13 -20.63
C GLU A 301 -35.69 -0.72 -19.44
N SER A 302 -35.14 -0.77 -18.21
CA SER A 302 -35.86 -0.39 -17.00
C SER A 302 -36.36 1.07 -17.03
N ARG A 303 -35.62 1.96 -17.70
CA ARG A 303 -35.99 3.38 -17.88
C ARG A 303 -37.04 3.59 -18.96
N ALA A 304 -37.01 2.81 -20.03
CA ALA A 304 -37.99 2.86 -21.10
C ALA A 304 -39.40 2.42 -20.64
N ILE A 305 -39.49 1.62 -19.57
CA ILE A 305 -40.75 1.11 -19.01
C ILE A 305 -41.39 2.08 -18.01
N LYS A 306 -40.65 3.04 -17.43
CA LYS A 306 -41.21 4.02 -16.49
C LYS A 306 -42.12 5.01 -17.26
N PRO A 307 -43.43 5.04 -16.98
CA PRO A 307 -44.40 5.89 -17.69
C PRO A 307 -44.30 7.38 -17.33
#